data_AF-A0A9P6CFQ1-F1
#
_entry.id   AF-A0A9P6CFQ1-F1
#
_cell.length_a   1.000
_cell.length_b   1.000
_cell.length_c   1.000
_cell.angle_alpha   90.00
_cell.angle_beta   90.00
_cell.angle_gamma   90.00
#
_symmetry.space_group_name_H-M   'P 1'
#
loop_
_entity.id
_entity.type
_entity.pdbx_description
1 polymer ?
#
loop_
_entity_poly.entity_id
_entity_poly.type
_entity_poly.pdbx_seq_one_letter_code
_entity_poly.pdbx_strand_id
1 'polypeptide(L)'
;LLQTSLVGRQVQLLVSNMVLGNKLDTIIAATPVFVVCDALMDNINSYVIAVLLSAKLSAYKGDVPRDLVIAIITQNRLHIPNNIDADCYAMNKVKLAVQGLLTQARSWIKKCIKASKAGGESQNIFDLATKVV
;
A
#
# COMPACT_ATOMS: atom_id res chain seq x y z
N LEU A 1 45.73 -12.10 25.34
CA LEU A 1 46.43 -10.82 25.05
C LEU A 1 45.74 -9.94 23.99
N LEU A 2 44.84 -10.47 23.15
CA LEU A 2 44.14 -9.65 22.15
C LEU A 2 42.86 -8.96 22.66
N GLN A 3 42.29 -9.32 23.81
CA GLN A 3 41.01 -8.73 24.27
C GLN A 3 41.14 -7.31 24.86
N THR A 4 42.35 -6.89 25.23
CA THR A 4 42.61 -5.58 25.87
C THR A 4 43.22 -4.55 24.94
N SER A 5 43.67 -4.92 23.74
CA SER A 5 44.19 -3.96 22.76
C SER A 5 43.06 -3.29 21.98
N LEU A 6 43.25 -2.02 21.60
CA LEU A 6 42.29 -1.26 20.78
C LEU A 6 41.95 -2.00 19.47
N VAL A 7 42.97 -2.60 18.84
CA VAL A 7 42.82 -3.38 17.60
C VAL A 7 41.99 -4.63 17.83
N GLY A 8 42.22 -5.35 18.94
CA GLY A 8 41.47 -6.57 19.23
C GLY A 8 39.99 -6.29 19.54
N ARG A 9 39.67 -5.15 20.18
CA ARG A 9 38.28 -4.69 20.34
C ARG A 9 37.63 -4.37 18.99
N GLN A 10 38.35 -3.71 18.08
CA GLN A 10 37.84 -3.41 16.74
C GLN A 10 37.56 -4.68 15.93
N VAL A 11 38.47 -5.66 15.99
CA VAL A 11 38.28 -6.98 15.36
C VAL A 11 37.06 -7.69 15.94
N GLN A 12 36.88 -7.65 17.26
CA GLN A 12 35.71 -8.25 17.92
C GLN A 12 34.39 -7.59 17.53
N LEU A 13 34.36 -6.26 17.39
CA LEU A 13 33.18 -5.54 16.89
C LEU A 13 32.88 -5.90 15.44
N LEU A 14 33.91 -5.98 14.58
CA LEU A 14 33.74 -6.35 13.19
C LEU A 14 33.17 -7.77 13.05
N VAL A 15 33.73 -8.74 13.78
CA VAL A 15 33.22 -10.12 13.82
C VAL A 15 31.78 -10.16 14.33
N SER A 16 31.46 -9.39 15.38
CA SER A 16 30.08 -9.31 15.90
C SER A 16 29.11 -8.74 14.87
N ASN A 17 29.51 -7.69 14.13
CA ASN A 17 28.71 -7.13 13.04
C ASN A 17 28.51 -8.12 11.89
N MET A 18 29.54 -8.88 11.51
CA MET A 18 29.41 -9.91 10.47
C MET A 18 28.43 -11.02 10.91
N VAL A 19 28.51 -11.47 12.17
CA VAL A 19 27.59 -12.48 12.71
C VAL A 19 26.15 -11.95 12.76
N LEU A 20 25.97 -10.68 13.13
CA LEU A 20 24.66 -10.03 13.09
C LEU A 20 24.12 -9.93 11.66
N GLY A 21 24.96 -9.57 10.70
CA GLY A 21 24.60 -9.55 9.27
C GLY A 21 24.13 -10.92 8.79
N ASN A 22 24.91 -11.97 9.05
CA ASN A 22 24.55 -13.34 8.67
C ASN A 22 23.22 -13.79 9.31
N LYS A 23 22.99 -13.48 10.58
CA LYS A 23 21.72 -13.78 11.25
C LYS A 23 20.54 -13.02 10.63
N LEU A 24 20.74 -11.75 10.29
CA LEU A 24 19.73 -10.95 9.62
C LEU A 24 19.39 -11.54 8.24
N ASP A 25 20.39 -11.92 7.46
CA ASP A 25 20.20 -12.54 6.15
C ASP A 25 19.42 -13.87 6.25
N THR A 26 19.70 -14.69 7.26
CA THR A 26 18.92 -15.92 7.49
C THR A 26 17.46 -15.64 7.86
N ILE A 27 17.19 -14.58 8.62
CA ILE A 27 15.82 -14.17 8.97
C ILE A 27 15.10 -13.67 7.72
N ILE A 28 15.74 -12.84 6.91
CA ILE A 28 15.18 -12.34 5.65
C ILE A 28 14.85 -13.51 4.71
N ALA A 29 15.75 -14.49 4.59
CA ALA A 29 15.54 -15.67 3.73
C ALA A 29 14.39 -16.58 4.22
N ALA A 30 14.15 -16.65 5.54
CA ALA A 30 13.11 -17.49 6.13
C ALA A 30 11.75 -16.79 6.28
N THR A 31 11.66 -15.47 6.06
CA THR A 31 10.43 -14.72 6.27
C THR A 31 9.45 -14.99 5.12
N PRO A 32 8.22 -15.46 5.38
CA PRO A 32 7.24 -15.71 4.33
C PRO A 32 6.87 -14.40 3.63
N VAL A 33 6.92 -14.42 2.29
CA VAL A 33 6.56 -13.26 1.47
C VAL A 33 5.09 -12.92 1.71
N PHE A 34 4.83 -11.73 2.27
CA PHE A 34 3.46 -11.24 2.41
C PHE A 34 2.83 -11.03 1.03
N VAL A 35 1.73 -11.74 0.79
CA VAL A 35 0.89 -11.59 -0.40
C VAL A 35 -0.44 -10.99 0.04
N VAL A 36 -0.86 -9.92 -0.64
CA VAL A 36 -2.18 -9.31 -0.45
C VAL A 36 -3.23 -10.34 -0.87
N CYS A 37 -4.08 -10.78 0.05
CA CYS A 37 -5.14 -11.74 -0.28
C CYS A 37 -6.23 -11.09 -1.15
N ASP A 38 -6.96 -11.90 -1.92
CA ASP A 38 -8.01 -11.42 -2.81
C ASP A 38 -9.09 -10.64 -2.04
N ALA A 39 -9.47 -11.11 -0.84
CA ALA A 39 -10.40 -10.40 0.02
C ALA A 39 -9.90 -9.00 0.45
N LEU A 40 -8.59 -8.83 0.65
CA LEU A 40 -8.01 -7.51 0.93
C LEU A 40 -8.01 -6.63 -0.33
N MET A 41 -7.75 -7.21 -1.51
CA MET A 41 -7.83 -6.48 -2.78
C MET A 41 -9.24 -5.97 -3.09
N ASP A 42 -10.27 -6.77 -2.87
CA ASP A 42 -11.67 -6.37 -3.07
C ASP A 42 -12.04 -5.20 -2.15
N ASN A 43 -11.68 -5.29 -0.88
CA ASN A 43 -11.89 -4.21 0.08
C ASN A 43 -11.14 -2.94 -0.33
N ILE A 44 -9.86 -3.05 -0.72
CA ILE A 44 -9.10 -1.89 -1.23
C ILE A 44 -9.82 -1.26 -2.42
N ASN A 45 -10.31 -2.06 -3.37
CA ASN A 45 -11.01 -1.55 -4.54
C ASN A 45 -12.28 -0.79 -4.16
N SER A 46 -13.11 -1.34 -3.27
CA SER A 46 -14.32 -0.67 -2.78
C SER A 46 -14.00 0.67 -2.11
N TYR A 47 -12.98 0.72 -1.25
CA TYR A 47 -12.60 1.97 -0.57
C TYR A 47 -11.95 2.98 -1.52
N VAL A 48 -11.18 2.51 -2.52
CA VAL A 48 -10.61 3.37 -3.55
C VAL A 48 -11.73 4.08 -4.33
N ILE A 49 -12.76 3.36 -4.75
CA ILE A 49 -13.91 3.95 -5.45
C ILE A 49 -14.63 4.94 -4.51
N ALA A 50 -14.88 4.56 -3.26
CA ALA A 50 -15.53 5.43 -2.28
C ALA A 50 -14.76 6.74 -2.04
N VAL A 51 -13.42 6.69 -1.97
CA VAL A 51 -12.57 7.88 -1.80
C VAL A 51 -12.58 8.74 -3.07
N LEU A 52 -12.57 8.13 -4.25
CA LEU A 52 -12.60 8.88 -5.52
C LEU A 52 -13.96 9.51 -5.82
N LEU A 53 -15.06 8.96 -5.29
CA LEU A 53 -16.41 9.53 -5.42
C LEU A 53 -16.81 10.42 -4.23
N SER A 54 -15.93 10.59 -3.25
CA SER A 54 -16.19 11.41 -2.07
C SER A 54 -16.38 12.88 -2.44
N ALA A 55 -17.30 13.55 -1.76
CA ALA A 55 -17.49 15.01 -1.89
C ALA A 55 -16.23 15.82 -1.54
N LYS A 56 -15.29 15.22 -0.79
CA LYS A 56 -14.01 15.82 -0.41
C LYS A 56 -12.89 15.58 -1.43
N LEU A 57 -13.20 15.06 -2.62
CA LEU A 57 -12.21 14.81 -3.68
C LEU A 57 -11.39 16.05 -4.04
N SER A 58 -12.00 17.25 -4.01
CA SER A 58 -11.31 18.51 -4.28
C SER A 58 -10.19 18.82 -3.28
N ALA A 59 -10.30 18.33 -2.05
CA ALA A 59 -9.27 18.45 -1.02
C ALA A 59 -8.15 17.39 -1.17
N TYR A 60 -8.36 16.39 -2.03
CA TYR A 60 -7.44 15.28 -2.18
C TYR A 60 -6.38 15.57 -3.24
N LYS A 61 -5.21 16.04 -2.78
CA LYS A 61 -4.03 16.26 -3.63
C LYS A 61 -2.87 15.35 -3.21
N GLY A 62 -2.11 14.88 -4.19
CA GLY A 62 -0.93 14.04 -3.96
C GLY A 62 -1.30 12.70 -3.31
N ASP A 63 -0.68 12.44 -2.17
CA ASP A 63 -0.74 11.16 -1.45
C ASP A 63 -1.96 11.00 -0.53
N VAL A 64 -2.74 12.07 -0.33
CA VAL A 64 -3.89 12.09 0.60
C VAL A 64 -4.89 10.95 0.36
N PRO A 65 -5.30 10.62 -0.89
CA PRO A 65 -6.18 9.47 -1.14
C PRO A 65 -5.61 8.13 -0.71
N ARG A 66 -4.31 7.93 -0.93
CA ARG A 66 -3.63 6.68 -0.55
C ARG A 66 -3.65 6.54 0.96
N ASP A 67 -3.26 7.60 1.65
CA ASP A 67 -3.15 7.59 3.10
C ASP A 67 -4.53 7.44 3.77
N LEU A 68 -5.60 8.01 3.18
CA LEU A 68 -6.96 7.82 3.67
C LEU A 68 -7.45 6.37 3.52
N VAL A 69 -7.21 5.74 2.35
CA VAL A 69 -7.58 4.33 2.13
C VAL A 69 -6.82 3.44 3.11
N ILE A 70 -5.53 3.67 3.31
CA ILE A 70 -4.71 2.92 4.28
C ILE A 70 -5.23 3.13 5.70
N ALA A 71 -5.54 4.37 6.08
CA ALA A 71 -6.07 4.66 7.42
C ALA A 71 -7.37 3.89 7.70
N ILE A 72 -8.30 3.84 6.73
CA ILE A 72 -9.57 3.08 6.86
C ILE A 72 -9.28 1.59 7.02
N ILE A 73 -8.40 1.05 6.19
CA ILE A 73 -8.05 -0.36 6.19
C ILE A 73 -7.37 -0.78 7.50
N THR A 74 -6.42 0.03 8.00
CA THR A 74 -5.71 -0.23 9.27
C THR A 74 -6.65 -0.06 10.46
N GLN A 75 -7.50 0.96 10.46
CA GLN A 75 -8.48 1.20 11.53
C GLN A 75 -9.44 0.02 11.70
N ASN A 76 -9.91 -0.54 10.58
CA ASN A 76 -10.85 -1.64 10.57
C ASN A 76 -10.20 -3.04 10.66
N ARG A 77 -8.86 -3.12 10.69
CA ARG A 77 -8.08 -4.37 10.69
C ARG A 77 -8.54 -5.38 9.64
N LEU A 78 -8.85 -4.90 8.44
CA LEU A 78 -9.42 -5.73 7.39
C LEU A 78 -8.34 -6.61 6.78
N HIS A 79 -8.40 -7.93 7.04
CA HIS A 79 -7.54 -8.94 6.41
C HIS A 79 -6.04 -8.62 6.41
N ILE A 80 -5.57 -7.99 7.48
CA ILE A 80 -4.21 -7.50 7.63
C ILE A 80 -3.48 -8.26 8.76
N PRO A 81 -2.16 -8.51 8.63
CA PRO A 81 -1.38 -9.08 9.72
C PRO A 81 -1.38 -8.19 10.96
N ASN A 82 -1.49 -8.79 12.14
CA ASN A 82 -1.48 -8.07 13.43
C ASN A 82 -0.22 -7.20 13.65
N ASN A 83 0.86 -7.46 12.92
CA ASN A 83 2.14 -6.76 13.05
C ASN A 83 2.42 -5.78 11.88
N ILE A 84 1.40 -5.34 11.13
CA ILE A 84 1.61 -4.51 9.94
C ILE A 84 2.25 -3.15 10.26
N ASP A 85 2.10 -2.65 11.48
CA ASP A 85 2.66 -1.36 11.89
C ASP A 85 4.18 -1.41 12.04
N ALA A 86 4.74 -2.58 12.39
CA ALA A 86 6.19 -2.81 12.44
C ALA A 86 6.73 -3.40 11.13
N ASP A 87 5.89 -4.12 10.38
CA ASP A 87 6.28 -4.73 9.10
C ASP A 87 6.20 -3.72 7.95
N CYS A 88 7.32 -3.03 7.73
CA CYS A 88 7.50 -2.10 6.62
C CYS A 88 7.31 -2.78 5.25
N TYR A 89 7.66 -4.07 5.11
CA TYR A 89 7.52 -4.79 3.85
C TYR A 89 6.04 -5.03 3.50
N ALA A 90 5.28 -5.59 4.44
CA ALA A 90 3.85 -5.81 4.26
C ALA A 90 3.11 -4.48 4.01
N MET A 91 3.43 -3.44 4.78
CA MET A 91 2.85 -2.11 4.59
C MET A 91 3.18 -1.52 3.21
N ASN A 92 4.41 -1.70 2.71
CA ASN A 92 4.78 -1.23 1.37
C ASN A 92 4.04 -1.99 0.26
N LYS A 93 3.80 -3.29 0.43
CA LYS A 93 2.97 -4.06 -0.50
C LYS A 93 1.53 -3.55 -0.55
N VAL A 94 0.92 -3.26 0.59
CA VAL A 94 -0.43 -2.67 0.66
C VAL A 94 -0.44 -1.28 0.02
N LYS A 95 0.54 -0.42 0.32
CA LYS A 95 0.69 0.90 -0.30
C LYS A 95 0.74 0.83 -1.83
N LEU A 96 1.53 -0.10 -2.37
CA LEU A 96 1.65 -0.30 -3.81
C LEU A 96 0.33 -0.79 -4.43
N ALA A 97 -0.36 -1.72 -3.78
CA ALA A 97 -1.66 -2.20 -4.23
C ALA A 97 -2.71 -1.07 -4.29
N VAL A 98 -2.80 -0.27 -3.21
CA VAL A 98 -3.69 0.91 -3.13
C VAL A 98 -3.35 1.92 -4.22
N GLN A 99 -2.06 2.23 -4.43
CA GLN A 99 -1.62 3.19 -5.46
C GLN A 99 -1.94 2.70 -6.88
N GLY A 100 -1.77 1.41 -7.15
CA GLY A 100 -2.13 0.79 -8.42
C GLY A 100 -3.63 0.91 -8.68
N LEU A 101 -4.47 0.52 -7.72
CA LEU A 101 -5.92 0.59 -7.85
C LEU A 101 -6.43 2.03 -7.96
N LEU A 102 -5.88 2.98 -7.20
CA LEU A 102 -6.20 4.41 -7.35
C LEU A 102 -5.93 4.91 -8.78
N THR A 103 -4.83 4.46 -9.39
CA THR A 103 -4.46 4.85 -10.75
C THR A 103 -5.41 4.27 -11.78
N GLN A 104 -5.75 2.98 -11.64
CA GLN A 104 -6.67 2.28 -12.51
C GLN A 104 -8.09 2.88 -12.41
N ALA A 105 -8.62 3.04 -11.20
CA ALA A 105 -9.94 3.61 -10.95
C ALA A 105 -10.05 5.04 -11.48
N ARG A 106 -9.04 5.91 -11.25
CA ARG A 106 -9.02 7.26 -11.85
C ARG A 106 -9.03 7.21 -13.37
N SER A 107 -8.25 6.34 -13.97
CA SER A 107 -8.20 6.19 -15.43
C SER A 107 -9.57 5.79 -15.99
N TRP A 108 -10.20 4.82 -15.34
CA TRP A 108 -11.50 4.32 -15.71
C TRP A 108 -12.61 5.38 -15.55
N ILE A 109 -12.70 6.04 -14.40
CA ILE A 109 -13.66 7.14 -14.16
C ILE A 109 -13.52 8.24 -15.22
N LYS A 110 -12.29 8.66 -15.54
CA LYS A 110 -12.03 9.65 -16.60
C LYS A 110 -12.54 9.19 -17.97
N LYS A 111 -12.39 7.91 -18.30
CA LYS A 111 -12.89 7.34 -19.56
C LYS A 111 -14.41 7.33 -19.59
N CYS A 112 -15.06 6.93 -18.50
CA CYS A 112 -16.52 6.95 -18.39
C CYS A 112 -17.08 8.37 -18.56
N ILE A 113 -16.49 9.37 -17.89
CA ILE A 113 -16.88 10.79 -18.04
C ILE A 113 -16.64 11.29 -19.46
N LYS A 114 -15.53 10.90 -20.10
CA LYS A 114 -15.26 11.30 -21.50
C LYS A 114 -16.29 10.69 -22.45
N ALA A 115 -16.63 9.42 -22.25
CA ALA A 115 -17.63 8.72 -23.06
C ALA A 115 -19.03 9.33 -22.88
N SER A 116 -19.41 9.71 -21.66
CA SER A 116 -20.73 10.31 -21.38
C SER A 116 -20.94 11.66 -22.08
N LYS A 117 -19.86 12.39 -22.40
CA LYS A 117 -19.89 13.66 -23.13
C LYS A 117 -19.81 13.53 -24.65
N ALA A 118 -19.36 12.37 -25.16
CA ALA A 118 -19.08 12.19 -26.59
C ALA A 118 -20.26 11.57 -27.37
N GLY A 119 -21.18 10.88 -26.68
CA GLY A 119 -22.44 10.45 -27.30
C GLY A 119 -23.34 11.67 -27.53
N GLY A 120 -23.98 11.76 -28.71
CA GLY A 120 -24.87 12.86 -29.08
C GLY A 120 -26.05 13.11 -28.11
N GLU A 121 -26.30 12.17 -27.20
CA GLU A 121 -27.13 12.36 -26.01
C GLU A 121 -26.25 12.33 -24.76
N SER A 122 -26.25 13.43 -24.00
CA SER A 122 -25.52 13.51 -22.74
C SER A 122 -26.09 12.49 -21.76
N GLN A 123 -25.29 11.50 -21.37
CA GLN A 123 -25.73 10.47 -20.42
C GLN A 123 -26.10 11.11 -19.07
N ASN A 124 -27.22 10.69 -18.47
CA ASN A 124 -27.62 11.14 -17.15
C ASN A 124 -26.56 10.74 -16.11
N ILE A 125 -26.31 11.62 -15.13
CA ILE A 125 -25.40 11.37 -14.02
C ILE A 125 -25.74 10.09 -13.24
N PHE A 126 -27.02 9.73 -13.14
CA PHE A 126 -27.44 8.47 -12.50
C PHE A 126 -26.96 7.24 -13.28
N ASP A 127 -27.17 7.21 -14.60
CA ASP A 127 -26.71 6.11 -15.46
C ASP A 127 -25.19 5.98 -15.48
N LEU A 128 -24.49 7.12 -15.37
CA LEU A 128 -23.04 7.15 -15.25
C LEU A 128 -22.59 6.58 -13.89
N ALA A 129 -23.26 6.94 -12.80
CA ALA A 129 -22.93 6.47 -11.46
C ALA A 129 -23.13 4.95 -11.34
N THR A 130 -24.20 4.38 -11.90
CA THR A 130 -24.43 2.93 -11.92
C THR A 130 -23.40 2.16 -12.73
N LYS A 131 -22.70 2.80 -13.67
CA LYS A 131 -21.59 2.17 -14.39
C LYS A 131 -20.27 2.24 -13.63
N VAL A 132 -20.17 3.17 -12.66
CA VAL A 132 -18.94 3.44 -11.90
C VAL A 132 -18.88 2.67 -10.58
N VAL A 133 -20.02 2.21 -10.07
CA VAL A 133 -20.18 1.45 -8.82
C VAL A 133 -20.67 0.05 -9.14
#